data_AF-A0A6N9T786-F1
#
_entry.id   AF-A0A6N9T786-F1
#
_cell.length_a   1.000
_cell.length_b   1.000
_cell.length_c   1.000
_cell.angle_alpha   90.00
_cell.angle_beta   90.00
_cell.angle_gamma   90.00
#
_symmetry.space_group_name_H-M   'P 1'
#
loop_
_entity.id
_entity.type
_entity.pdbx_description
1 polymer ?
#
loop_
_entity_poly.entity_id
_entity_poly.type
_entity_poly.pdbx_seq_one_letter_code
_entity_poly.pdbx_strand_id
1 'polypeptide(L)'
;MASRLIGLSIVLGLVSAATSAAAHPHVFVEPHVEIVGNAAGQMTAVRNVWRMDELFSSSVVVDFDKNANGTLDPDELDAVGETVRTSIAEWNFYTFVEMDGQDAKLVAPQKMHTLFENGQLIFFFEMPLKDPIDLARQKVKVSNFDDSFFVAFDFKGAEDFQLIDLPSACGKKLYVPDEDEAAKNWMNTIAGLGTDEAVPQDQANVYADILATRLEVSC
;
A
#
# COMPACT_ATOMS: atom_id res chain seq x y z
N MET A 1 -73.01 14.07 3.63
CA MET A 1 -73.11 13.54 2.25
C MET A 1 -72.66 14.64 1.31
N ALA A 2 -71.78 14.52 0.33
CA ALA A 2 -70.88 13.51 -0.23
C ALA A 2 -70.05 14.35 -1.25
N SER A 3 -68.88 14.06 -1.78
CA SER A 3 -68.02 12.89 -1.89
C SER A 3 -66.67 13.49 -2.31
N ARG A 4 -65.56 13.18 -1.62
CA ARG A 4 -64.23 13.65 -2.06
C ARG A 4 -63.68 12.69 -3.11
N LEU A 5 -63.29 13.25 -4.25
CA LEU A 5 -62.66 12.54 -5.35
C LEU A 5 -61.27 12.00 -4.96
N ILE A 6 -61.09 10.71 -5.22
CA ILE A 6 -60.02 10.05 -5.97
C ILE A 6 -58.59 10.61 -5.77
N GLY A 7 -57.74 9.79 -5.15
CA GLY A 7 -56.28 9.90 -5.22
C GLY A 7 -55.65 8.52 -5.02
N LEU A 8 -55.32 7.88 -6.13
CA LEU A 8 -54.66 6.57 -6.25
C LEU A 8 -53.27 6.62 -5.60
N SER A 9 -53.10 6.02 -4.41
CA SER A 9 -51.78 5.81 -3.83
C SER A 9 -51.06 4.69 -4.56
N ILE A 10 -50.33 5.04 -5.62
CA ILE A 10 -49.28 4.19 -6.19
C ILE A 10 -48.15 4.16 -5.15
N VAL A 11 -48.09 3.09 -4.36
CA VAL A 11 -46.88 2.73 -3.61
C VAL A 11 -45.89 2.20 -4.64
N LEU A 12 -45.15 3.10 -5.27
CA LEU A 12 -44.06 2.74 -6.16
C LEU A 12 -42.91 2.26 -5.29
N GLY A 13 -42.64 0.97 -5.34
CA GLY A 13 -41.60 0.31 -4.57
C GLY A 13 -40.22 0.90 -4.87
N LEU A 14 -39.67 1.60 -3.88
CA LEU A 14 -38.23 1.77 -3.73
C LEU A 14 -37.71 0.54 -2.98
N VAL A 15 -37.67 -0.60 -3.68
CA VAL A 15 -36.71 -1.64 -3.32
C VAL A 15 -35.37 -1.10 -3.77
N SER A 16 -34.75 -0.32 -2.88
CA SER A 16 -33.33 -0.02 -2.97
C SER A 16 -32.61 -1.36 -2.86
N ALA A 17 -32.28 -1.97 -4.00
CA ALA A 17 -31.20 -2.93 -4.06
C ALA A 17 -29.96 -2.17 -3.59
N ALA A 18 -29.68 -2.24 -2.29
CA ALA A 18 -28.39 -1.90 -1.74
C ALA A 18 -27.42 -2.91 -2.33
N THR A 19 -26.95 -2.61 -3.54
CA THR A 19 -25.73 -3.22 -4.05
C THR A 19 -24.66 -2.81 -3.04
N SER A 20 -24.00 -3.80 -2.45
CA SER A 20 -22.80 -3.55 -1.67
C SER A 20 -21.84 -2.80 -2.60
N ALA A 21 -21.72 -1.48 -2.44
CA ALA A 21 -20.68 -0.72 -3.09
C ALA A 21 -19.38 -1.18 -2.43
N ALA A 22 -18.71 -2.15 -3.04
CA ALA A 22 -17.35 -2.53 -2.68
C ALA A 22 -16.42 -1.41 -3.17
N ALA A 23 -16.45 -0.27 -2.47
CA ALA A 23 -15.55 0.84 -2.70
C ALA A 23 -14.26 0.59 -1.90
N HIS A 24 -13.31 -0.07 -2.53
CA HIS A 24 -11.92 -0.17 -2.08
C HIS A 24 -11.04 0.18 -3.28
N PRO A 25 -10.00 1.03 -3.12
CA PRO A 25 -9.33 1.46 -1.88
C PRO A 25 -9.84 2.79 -1.30
N HIS A 26 -9.58 3.00 0.00
CA HIS A 26 -9.92 4.24 0.73
C HIS A 26 -8.76 5.22 0.83
N VAL A 27 -7.53 4.71 0.74
CA VAL A 27 -6.29 5.48 0.77
C VAL A 27 -5.45 5.11 -0.45
N PHE A 28 -4.94 6.11 -1.16
CA PHE A 28 -4.00 5.93 -2.25
C PHE A 28 -2.65 6.50 -1.85
N VAL A 29 -1.61 5.75 -2.22
CA VAL A 29 -0.22 6.11 -2.01
C VAL A 29 0.45 6.13 -3.37
N GLU A 30 1.20 7.20 -3.64
CA GLU A 30 2.20 7.24 -4.70
C GLU A 30 3.55 6.90 -4.06
N PRO A 31 3.97 5.61 -4.08
CA PRO A 31 5.21 5.19 -3.45
C PRO A 31 6.40 5.50 -4.34
N HIS A 32 7.51 5.83 -3.69
CA HIS A 32 8.86 5.76 -4.23
C HIS A 32 9.71 4.88 -3.31
N VAL A 33 10.40 3.90 -3.89
CA VAL A 33 11.17 2.90 -3.15
C VAL A 33 12.64 2.96 -3.55
N GLU A 34 13.50 2.98 -2.55
CA GLU A 34 14.94 2.88 -2.73
C GLU A 34 15.46 1.59 -2.12
N ILE A 35 16.23 0.84 -2.90
CA ILE A 35 16.97 -0.32 -2.42
C ILE A 35 18.37 0.16 -2.07
N VAL A 36 18.65 0.20 -0.78
CA VAL A 36 19.93 0.64 -0.24
C VAL A 36 20.83 -0.58 -0.11
N GLY A 37 22.04 -0.45 -0.62
CA GLY A 37 23.07 -1.46 -0.46
C GLY A 37 24.42 -0.90 -0.09
N ASN A 38 25.47 -1.59 -0.53
CA ASN A 38 26.84 -1.19 -0.30
C ASN A 38 27.73 -1.52 -1.50
N ALA A 39 28.97 -1.04 -1.46
CA ALA A 39 29.96 -1.25 -2.52
C ALA A 39 30.31 -2.73 -2.78
N ALA A 40 29.97 -3.65 -1.87
CA ALA A 40 30.15 -5.09 -2.06
C ALA A 40 28.97 -5.74 -2.81
N GLY A 41 27.94 -4.97 -3.19
CA GLY A 41 26.75 -5.49 -3.87
C GLY A 41 25.75 -6.15 -2.93
N GLN A 42 25.81 -5.85 -1.63
CA GLN A 42 24.84 -6.37 -0.67
C GLN A 42 23.71 -5.37 -0.45
N MET A 43 22.46 -5.82 -0.53
CA MET A 43 21.31 -5.04 -0.08
C MET A 43 21.26 -5.03 1.45
N THR A 44 21.03 -3.85 2.03
CA THR A 44 21.04 -3.63 3.49
C THR A 44 19.76 -3.01 4.02
N ALA A 45 18.99 -2.30 3.20
CA ALA A 45 17.72 -1.71 3.62
C ALA A 45 16.78 -1.40 2.45
N VAL A 46 15.52 -1.16 2.78
CA VAL A 46 14.52 -0.55 1.90
C VAL A 46 14.18 0.83 2.46
N ARG A 47 14.24 1.88 1.64
CA ARG A 47 13.66 3.19 1.99
C ARG A 47 12.37 3.39 1.23
N ASN A 48 11.37 3.86 1.95
CA ASN A 48 10.07 4.23 1.39
C ASN A 48 9.88 5.74 1.48
N VAL A 49 9.38 6.31 0.39
CA VAL A 49 8.82 7.66 0.35
C VAL A 49 7.38 7.51 -0.13
N TRP A 50 6.42 7.85 0.72
CA TRP A 50 4.99 7.67 0.42
C TRP A 50 4.31 9.02 0.38
N ARG A 51 3.89 9.44 -0.81
CA ARG A 51 3.00 10.59 -0.94
C ARG A 51 1.56 10.09 -0.88
N MET A 52 0.82 10.60 0.09
CA MET A 52 -0.57 10.23 0.30
C MET A 52 -1.50 11.05 -0.59
N ASP A 53 -2.67 10.51 -0.89
CA ASP A 53 -3.73 11.28 -1.54
C ASP A 53 -4.21 12.47 -0.69
N GLU A 54 -4.88 13.42 -1.34
CA GLU A 54 -5.37 14.65 -0.71
C GLU A 54 -6.45 14.39 0.36
N LEU A 55 -7.28 13.35 0.19
CA LEU A 55 -8.38 13.07 1.11
C LEU A 55 -7.85 12.56 2.44
N PHE A 56 -6.97 11.55 2.41
CA PHE A 56 -6.27 11.08 3.60
C PHE A 56 -5.49 12.22 4.26
N SER A 57 -4.73 12.98 3.47
CA SER A 57 -3.93 14.09 3.97
C SER A 57 -4.79 15.14 4.68
N SER A 58 -5.95 15.47 4.12
CA SER A 58 -6.90 16.41 4.73
C SER A 58 -7.49 15.90 6.04
N SER A 59 -7.79 14.59 6.15
CA SER A 59 -8.27 14.01 7.41
C SER A 59 -7.21 14.08 8.52
N VAL A 60 -5.94 13.87 8.18
CA VAL A 60 -4.85 13.99 9.15
C VAL A 60 -4.70 15.41 9.66
N VAL A 61 -4.87 16.42 8.79
CA VAL A 61 -4.88 17.84 9.23
C VAL A 61 -5.98 18.07 10.26
N VAL A 62 -7.21 17.58 10.03
CA VAL A 62 -8.32 17.75 10.99
C VAL A 62 -8.00 17.14 12.36
N ASP A 63 -7.31 16.01 12.39
CA ASP A 63 -7.01 15.30 13.64
C ASP A 63 -5.80 15.86 14.40
N PHE A 64 -4.84 16.47 13.70
CA PHE A 64 -3.54 16.85 14.26
C PHE A 64 -3.24 18.35 14.28
N ASP A 65 -3.93 19.18 13.51
CA ASP A 65 -3.79 20.65 13.52
C ASP A 65 -4.45 21.23 14.77
N LYS A 66 -3.67 21.35 15.85
CA LYS A 66 -4.13 21.80 17.15
C LYS A 66 -4.39 23.30 17.18
N ASN A 67 -3.72 24.07 16.34
CA ASN A 67 -3.83 25.51 16.31
C ASN A 67 -4.79 26.02 15.22
N ALA A 68 -5.35 25.12 14.42
CA ALA A 68 -6.31 25.36 13.35
C ALA A 68 -5.79 26.35 12.29
N ASN A 69 -4.50 26.29 11.98
CA ASN A 69 -3.87 27.16 10.97
C ASN A 69 -3.99 26.59 9.53
N GLY A 70 -4.52 25.38 9.37
CA GLY A 70 -4.71 24.69 8.10
C GLY A 70 -3.45 24.02 7.55
N THR A 71 -2.41 23.86 8.37
CA THR A 71 -1.19 23.12 8.05
C THR A 71 -0.79 22.24 9.22
N LEU A 72 0.37 21.57 9.14
CA LEU A 72 0.92 20.77 10.23
C LEU A 72 2.27 21.34 10.63
N ASP A 73 2.36 21.81 11.86
CA ASP A 73 3.59 22.32 12.45
C ASP A 73 4.57 21.16 12.76
N PRO A 74 5.88 21.43 12.95
CA PRO A 74 6.88 20.38 13.13
C PRO A 74 6.58 19.36 14.24
N ASP A 75 6.02 19.79 15.37
CA ASP A 75 5.65 18.89 16.46
C ASP A 75 4.39 18.07 16.16
N GLU A 76 3.48 18.60 15.36
CA GLU A 76 2.30 17.88 14.86
C GLU A 76 2.69 16.84 13.82
N LEU A 77 3.59 17.20 12.89
CA LEU A 77 4.19 16.28 11.93
C LEU A 77 4.91 15.11 12.63
N ASP A 78 5.71 15.39 13.66
CA ASP A 78 6.37 14.35 14.46
C ASP A 78 5.34 13.42 15.15
N ALA A 79 4.24 13.97 15.65
CA ALA A 79 3.16 13.18 16.27
C ALA A 79 2.41 12.31 15.24
N VAL A 80 2.17 12.83 14.03
CA VAL A 80 1.59 12.05 12.91
C VAL A 80 2.51 10.89 12.56
N GLY A 81 3.81 11.16 12.37
CA GLY A 81 4.79 10.13 12.04
C GLY A 81 4.84 9.01 13.07
N GLU A 82 4.85 9.34 14.37
CA GLU A 82 4.85 8.33 15.43
C GLU A 82 3.54 7.54 15.51
N THR A 83 2.40 8.21 15.29
CA THR A 83 1.08 7.55 15.30
C THR A 83 0.98 6.54 14.16
N VAL A 84 1.34 6.93 12.94
CA VAL A 84 1.30 6.05 11.77
C VAL A 84 2.32 4.92 11.89
N ARG A 85 3.55 5.22 12.32
CA ARG A 85 4.60 4.21 12.57
C ARG A 85 4.11 3.12 13.53
N THR A 86 3.33 3.50 14.55
CA THR A 86 2.79 2.55 15.53
C THR A 86 1.59 1.79 14.98
N SER A 87 0.67 2.45 14.26
CA SER A 87 -0.56 1.83 13.77
C SER A 87 -0.31 0.78 12.68
N ILE A 88 0.68 0.99 11.80
CA ILE A 88 0.94 0.07 10.69
C ILE A 88 2.01 -0.99 11.00
N ALA A 89 2.50 -1.03 12.25
CA ALA A 89 3.57 -1.94 12.64
C ALA A 89 3.16 -3.42 12.53
N GLU A 90 1.91 -3.76 12.85
CA GLU A 90 1.38 -5.12 12.71
C GLU A 90 1.21 -5.54 11.24
N TRP A 91 1.14 -4.57 10.33
CA TRP A 91 0.98 -4.76 8.89
C TRP A 91 2.33 -4.75 8.14
N ASN A 92 3.43 -4.94 8.86
CA ASN A 92 4.80 -4.92 8.31
C ASN A 92 5.12 -3.66 7.51
N PHE A 93 4.50 -2.51 7.85
CA PHE A 93 4.66 -1.26 7.11
C PHE A 93 4.39 -1.42 5.61
N TYR A 94 3.49 -2.35 5.25
CA TYR A 94 3.13 -2.69 3.88
C TYR A 94 4.34 -2.87 2.96
N THR A 95 5.47 -3.34 3.49
CA THR A 95 6.73 -3.48 2.75
C THR A 95 7.26 -4.88 2.94
N PHE A 96 7.35 -5.63 1.85
CA PHE A 96 7.74 -7.03 1.85
C PHE A 96 8.95 -7.24 0.96
N VAL A 97 9.89 -8.06 1.43
CA VAL A 97 11.10 -8.44 0.69
C VAL A 97 11.14 -9.95 0.59
N GLU A 98 11.24 -10.45 -0.63
CA GLU A 98 11.42 -11.86 -0.93
C GLU A 98 12.79 -12.06 -1.59
N MET A 99 13.50 -13.08 -1.13
CA MET A 99 14.83 -13.47 -1.58
C MET A 99 14.77 -14.93 -2.04
N ASP A 100 14.93 -15.18 -3.34
CA ASP A 100 14.81 -16.50 -3.96
C ASP A 100 13.54 -17.29 -3.52
N GLY A 101 12.40 -16.61 -3.39
CA GLY A 101 11.13 -17.25 -2.95
C GLY A 101 10.93 -17.34 -1.44
N GLN A 102 11.84 -16.76 -0.63
CA GLN A 102 11.75 -16.77 0.83
C GLN A 102 11.69 -15.36 1.40
N ASP A 103 10.82 -15.13 2.38
CA ASP A 103 10.73 -13.84 3.06
C ASP A 103 12.04 -13.45 3.75
N ALA A 104 12.58 -12.29 3.39
CA ALA A 104 13.64 -11.64 4.12
C ALA A 104 13.03 -10.76 5.22
N LYS A 105 13.59 -10.83 6.44
CA LYS A 105 13.07 -10.07 7.57
C LYS A 105 13.62 -8.64 7.56
N LEU A 106 12.70 -7.68 7.52
CA LEU A 106 12.98 -6.28 7.77
C LEU A 106 12.85 -5.95 9.26
N VAL A 107 13.62 -4.96 9.70
CA VAL A 107 13.50 -4.33 11.02
C VAL A 107 12.57 -3.13 10.88
N ALA A 108 11.65 -2.97 11.83
CA ALA A 108 10.76 -1.82 11.87
C ALA A 108 11.55 -0.49 11.85
N PRO A 109 11.07 0.54 11.13
CA PRO A 109 11.69 1.85 11.12
C PRO A 109 11.71 2.43 12.54
N GLN A 110 12.85 3.02 12.93
CA GLN A 110 12.97 3.68 14.23
C GLN A 110 12.14 4.96 14.30
N LYS A 111 12.02 5.66 13.17
CA LYS A 111 11.23 6.88 13.01
C LYS A 111 10.61 6.89 11.61
N MET A 112 9.42 7.47 11.53
CA MET A 112 8.80 7.83 10.27
C MET A 112 8.77 9.35 10.19
N HIS A 113 9.54 9.91 9.27
CA HIS A 113 9.56 11.35 9.05
C HIS A 113 8.39 11.74 8.17
N THR A 114 7.90 12.96 8.37
CA THR A 114 6.71 13.49 7.71
C THR A 114 6.97 14.88 7.16
N LEU A 115 6.34 15.18 6.03
CA LEU A 115 6.27 16.50 5.42
C LEU A 115 4.84 16.72 4.96
N PHE A 116 4.29 17.91 5.21
CA PHE A 116 3.04 18.32 4.60
C PHE A 116 3.31 19.43 3.60
N GLU A 117 3.12 19.14 2.31
CA GLU A 117 3.43 20.06 1.23
C GLU A 117 2.36 19.95 0.14
N ASN A 118 1.90 21.10 -0.38
CA ASN A 118 0.90 21.17 -1.45
C ASN A 118 -0.38 20.38 -1.15
N GLY A 119 -0.81 20.35 0.12
CA GLY A 119 -2.02 19.63 0.54
C GLY A 119 -1.84 18.12 0.71
N GLN A 120 -0.63 17.59 0.53
CA GLN A 120 -0.34 16.17 0.65
C GLN A 120 0.64 15.90 1.78
N LEU A 121 0.36 14.84 2.53
CA LEU A 121 1.27 14.29 3.52
C LEU A 121 2.24 13.34 2.82
N ILE A 122 3.52 13.46 3.15
CA ILE A 122 4.60 12.63 2.62
C ILE A 122 5.32 11.98 3.79
N PHE A 123 5.42 10.65 3.78
CA PHE A 123 6.18 9.88 4.75
C PHE A 123 7.52 9.45 4.19
N PHE A 124 8.56 9.44 5.03
CA PHE A 124 9.89 8.93 4.69
C PHE A 124 10.35 8.01 5.81
N PHE A 125 10.72 6.78 5.47
CA PHE A 125 11.22 5.83 6.46
C PHE A 125 12.12 4.76 5.85
N GLU A 126 13.07 4.29 6.65
CA GLU A 126 14.02 3.23 6.28
C GLU A 126 13.73 1.98 7.10
N MET A 127 13.71 0.84 6.42
CA MET A 127 13.57 -0.49 6.99
C MET A 127 14.84 -1.28 6.72
N PRO A 128 15.75 -1.39 7.70
CA PRO A 128 16.95 -2.22 7.58
C PRO A 128 16.59 -3.69 7.40
N LEU A 129 17.35 -4.42 6.60
CA LEU A 129 17.33 -5.87 6.61
C LEU A 129 17.97 -6.37 7.91
N LYS A 130 17.38 -7.40 8.50
CA LYS A 130 17.97 -8.10 9.64
C LYS A 130 19.31 -8.73 9.25
N ASP A 131 19.37 -9.31 8.05
CA ASP A 131 20.54 -9.95 7.47
C ASP A 131 20.74 -9.41 6.04
N PRO A 132 21.91 -8.82 5.69
CA PRO A 132 22.16 -8.32 4.34
C PRO A 132 22.10 -9.41 3.27
N ILE A 133 21.59 -9.06 2.08
CA ILE A 133 21.38 -10.00 0.96
C ILE A 133 22.45 -9.77 -0.11
N ASP A 134 23.13 -10.82 -0.55
CA ASP A 134 24.10 -10.77 -1.64
C ASP A 134 23.39 -10.83 -3.01
N LEU A 135 23.25 -9.67 -3.65
CA LEU A 135 22.49 -9.52 -4.89
C LEU A 135 23.16 -10.18 -6.11
N ALA A 136 24.44 -10.54 -6.03
CA ALA A 136 25.12 -11.31 -7.07
C ALA A 136 24.78 -12.81 -7.02
N ARG A 137 24.18 -13.26 -5.91
CA ARG A 137 23.86 -14.67 -5.67
C ARG A 137 22.37 -14.94 -5.58
N GLN A 138 21.59 -13.92 -5.23
CA GLN A 138 20.20 -14.05 -4.85
C GLN A 138 19.37 -13.00 -5.55
N LYS A 139 18.20 -13.41 -6.07
CA LYS A 139 17.25 -12.48 -6.67
C LYS A 139 16.35 -11.92 -5.59
N VAL A 140 16.14 -10.61 -5.62
CA VAL A 140 15.27 -9.92 -4.67
C VAL A 140 14.07 -9.34 -5.38
N LYS A 141 12.89 -9.55 -4.77
CA LYS A 141 11.63 -8.87 -5.07
C LYS A 141 11.27 -8.02 -3.85
N VAL A 142 10.95 -6.76 -4.06
CA VAL A 142 10.31 -5.90 -3.05
C VAL A 142 8.92 -5.51 -3.55
N SER A 143 7.94 -5.51 -2.65
CA SER A 143 6.56 -5.16 -2.97
C SER A 143 5.97 -4.27 -1.87
N ASN A 144 5.15 -3.29 -2.26
CA ASN A 144 4.24 -2.62 -1.34
C ASN A 144 2.81 -3.04 -1.61
N PHE A 145 2.13 -3.58 -0.60
CA PHE A 145 0.71 -3.95 -0.70
C PHE A 145 0.04 -4.05 0.67
N ASP A 146 -1.28 -3.96 0.65
CA ASP A 146 -2.17 -4.17 1.79
C ASP A 146 -3.12 -5.31 1.46
N ASP A 147 -3.08 -6.39 2.27
CA ASP A 147 -3.90 -7.59 2.06
C ASP A 147 -5.39 -7.37 2.39
N SER A 148 -5.72 -6.25 3.07
CA SER A 148 -7.09 -5.83 3.33
C SER A 148 -7.69 -4.97 2.20
N PHE A 149 -6.89 -4.59 1.20
CA PHE A 149 -7.27 -3.69 0.11
C PHE A 149 -7.80 -2.31 0.58
N PHE A 150 -7.42 -1.87 1.78
CA PHE A 150 -7.77 -0.54 2.26
C PHE A 150 -6.85 0.54 1.66
N VAL A 151 -5.56 0.22 1.52
CA VAL A 151 -4.51 1.07 0.92
C VAL A 151 -4.09 0.54 -0.44
N ALA A 152 -4.06 1.41 -1.45
CA ALA A 152 -3.48 1.10 -2.76
C ALA A 152 -2.15 1.83 -2.99
N PHE A 153 -1.16 1.10 -3.50
CA PHE A 153 0.15 1.60 -3.84
C PHE A 153 0.27 1.69 -5.37
N ASP A 154 0.27 2.91 -5.91
CA ASP A 154 0.26 3.19 -7.35
C ASP A 154 1.59 3.81 -7.80
N PHE A 155 2.51 2.96 -8.24
CA PHE A 155 3.78 3.37 -8.84
C PHE A 155 3.52 4.01 -10.21
N LYS A 156 3.94 5.26 -10.42
CA LYS A 156 3.72 5.99 -11.68
C LYS A 156 4.70 5.57 -12.76
N GLY A 157 5.89 5.14 -12.38
CA GLY A 157 6.90 4.71 -13.34
C GLY A 157 8.19 4.19 -12.74
N ALA A 158 9.16 3.90 -13.62
CA ALA A 158 10.46 3.34 -13.24
C ALA A 158 11.34 4.33 -12.44
N GLU A 159 10.99 5.61 -12.45
CA GLU A 159 11.58 6.68 -11.64
C GLU A 159 11.30 6.52 -10.14
N ASP A 160 10.18 5.88 -9.79
CA ASP A 160 9.72 5.63 -8.43
C ASP A 160 10.45 4.45 -7.76
N PHE A 161 11.48 3.91 -8.43
CA PHE A 161 12.28 2.81 -7.94
C PHE A 161 13.75 3.14 -8.13
N GLN A 162 14.56 3.24 -7.09
CA GLN A 162 15.99 3.57 -7.20
C GLN A 162 16.90 2.57 -6.48
N LEU A 163 18.15 2.48 -6.96
CA LEU A 163 19.22 1.73 -6.30
C LEU A 163 20.21 2.75 -5.71
N ILE A 164 20.48 2.64 -4.41
CA ILE A 164 21.31 3.57 -3.67
C ILE A 164 22.53 2.82 -3.13
N ASP A 165 23.72 3.40 -3.34
CA ASP A 165 25.00 2.87 -2.87
C ASP A 165 25.35 1.44 -3.36
N LEU A 166 24.73 1.02 -4.47
CA LEU A 166 24.98 -0.26 -5.14
C LEU A 166 25.91 -0.12 -6.35
N PRO A 167 26.66 -1.19 -6.71
CA PRO A 167 27.47 -1.22 -7.92
C PRO A 167 26.65 -0.94 -9.18
N SER A 168 27.25 -0.28 -10.18
CA SER A 168 26.61 0.00 -11.47
C SER A 168 26.28 -1.27 -12.29
N ALA A 169 26.82 -2.42 -11.89
CA ALA A 169 26.49 -3.72 -12.48
C ALA A 169 25.10 -4.21 -12.06
N CYS A 170 24.55 -3.70 -10.96
CA CYS A 170 23.23 -4.06 -10.48
C CYS A 170 22.14 -3.45 -11.36
N GLY A 171 21.18 -4.29 -11.74
CA GLY A 171 19.98 -3.90 -12.49
C GLY A 171 18.76 -3.81 -11.58
N LYS A 172 17.80 -3.00 -12.02
CA LYS A 172 16.47 -2.87 -11.41
C LYS A 172 15.39 -3.05 -12.47
N LYS A 173 14.26 -3.62 -12.08
CA LYS A 173 13.07 -3.72 -12.94
C LYS A 173 11.80 -3.51 -12.12
N LEU A 174 10.96 -2.58 -12.56
CA LEU A 174 9.60 -2.43 -12.06
C LEU A 174 8.67 -3.32 -12.90
N TYR A 175 7.94 -4.21 -12.25
CA TYR A 175 6.92 -5.05 -12.89
C TYR A 175 5.56 -4.70 -12.29
N VAL A 176 4.73 -4.01 -13.06
CA VAL A 176 3.34 -3.73 -12.72
C VAL A 176 2.50 -4.89 -13.30
N PRO A 177 1.80 -5.67 -12.46
CA PRO A 177 0.96 -6.76 -12.94
C PRO A 177 -0.23 -6.24 -13.74
N ASP A 178 -0.65 -7.00 -14.75
CA ASP A 178 -1.92 -6.78 -15.44
C ASP A 178 -3.07 -7.23 -14.53
N GLU A 179 -3.94 -6.30 -14.16
CA GLU A 179 -5.03 -6.55 -13.22
C GLU A 179 -6.04 -7.58 -13.74
N ASP A 180 -6.32 -7.58 -15.06
CA ASP A 180 -7.26 -8.53 -15.67
C ASP A 180 -6.68 -9.95 -15.67
N GLU A 181 -5.38 -10.09 -15.96
CA GLU A 181 -4.69 -11.38 -15.86
C GLU A 181 -4.58 -11.85 -14.41
N ALA A 182 -4.25 -10.96 -13.48
CA ALA A 182 -4.16 -11.26 -12.06
C ALA A 182 -5.52 -11.71 -11.49
N ALA A 183 -6.61 -11.01 -11.85
CA ALA A 183 -7.97 -11.39 -11.48
C ALA A 183 -8.36 -12.75 -12.06
N LYS A 184 -8.04 -13.04 -13.33
CA LYS A 184 -8.29 -14.36 -13.94
C LYS A 184 -7.51 -15.47 -13.24
N ASN A 185 -6.22 -15.25 -12.96
CA ASN A 185 -5.38 -16.23 -12.28
C ASN A 185 -5.88 -16.50 -10.86
N TRP A 186 -6.30 -15.46 -10.16
CA TRP A 186 -6.93 -15.57 -8.86
C TRP A 186 -8.23 -16.35 -8.88
N MET A 187 -9.14 -16.03 -9.83
CA MET A 187 -10.38 -16.79 -10.02
C MET A 187 -10.11 -18.27 -10.25
N ASN A 188 -9.06 -18.62 -11.00
CA ASN A 188 -8.66 -20.02 -11.19
C ASN A 188 -8.19 -20.68 -9.89
N THR A 189 -7.49 -19.95 -9.01
CA THR A 189 -7.03 -20.47 -7.71
C THR A 189 -8.22 -20.75 -6.78
N ILE A 190 -9.21 -19.86 -6.73
CA ILE A 190 -10.36 -20.02 -5.82
C ILE A 190 -11.54 -20.79 -6.41
N ALA A 191 -11.51 -21.14 -7.71
CA ALA A 191 -12.57 -21.89 -8.38
C ALA A 191 -12.88 -23.26 -7.77
N GLY A 192 -11.98 -23.78 -6.92
CA GLY A 192 -12.19 -25.02 -6.17
C GLY A 192 -12.98 -24.85 -4.86
N LEU A 193 -13.24 -23.63 -4.41
CA LEU A 193 -14.00 -23.35 -3.18
C LEU A 193 -15.50 -23.55 -3.39
N GLY A 194 -16.20 -24.02 -2.35
CA GLY A 194 -17.65 -24.12 -2.37
C GLY A 194 -18.35 -22.75 -2.46
N THR A 195 -19.62 -22.72 -2.88
CA THR A 195 -20.39 -21.46 -3.06
C THR A 195 -20.57 -20.64 -1.79
N ASP A 196 -20.42 -21.26 -0.63
CA ASP A 196 -20.57 -20.63 0.70
C ASP A 196 -19.25 -20.67 1.51
N GLU A 197 -18.13 -21.02 0.86
CA GLU A 197 -16.82 -21.14 1.50
C GLU A 197 -16.04 -19.83 1.37
N ALA A 198 -15.61 -19.27 2.50
CA ALA A 198 -14.79 -18.06 2.50
C ALA A 198 -13.37 -18.40 2.01
N VAL A 199 -12.76 -17.47 1.28
CA VAL A 199 -11.35 -17.56 0.90
C VAL A 199 -10.49 -17.58 2.18
N PRO A 200 -9.63 -18.60 2.39
CA PRO A 200 -8.67 -18.60 3.48
C PRO A 200 -7.75 -17.38 3.45
N GLN A 201 -7.44 -16.81 4.62
CA GLN A 201 -6.67 -15.55 4.73
C GLN A 201 -5.28 -15.64 4.07
N ASP A 202 -4.62 -16.80 4.19
CA ASP A 202 -3.34 -17.05 3.51
C ASP A 202 -3.45 -16.95 1.99
N GLN A 203 -4.58 -17.37 1.40
CA GLN A 203 -4.84 -17.20 -0.02
C GLN A 203 -5.15 -15.74 -0.38
N ALA A 204 -5.87 -15.00 0.46
CA ALA A 204 -6.13 -13.57 0.25
C ALA A 204 -4.83 -12.75 0.23
N ASN A 205 -3.88 -13.08 1.11
CA ASN A 205 -2.56 -12.44 1.14
C ASN A 205 -1.76 -12.74 -0.13
N VAL A 206 -1.86 -13.97 -0.64
CA VAL A 206 -1.28 -14.35 -1.94
C VAL A 206 -1.91 -13.54 -3.08
N TYR A 207 -3.21 -13.26 -3.04
CA TYR A 207 -3.85 -12.42 -4.06
C TYR A 207 -3.32 -10.98 -4.06
N ALA A 208 -3.18 -10.38 -2.88
CA ALA A 208 -2.63 -9.04 -2.75
C ALA A 208 -1.19 -8.95 -3.26
N ASP A 209 -0.32 -9.94 -2.98
CA ASP A 209 1.04 -10.00 -3.55
C ASP A 209 1.04 -10.27 -5.07
N ILE A 210 0.05 -11.01 -5.59
CA ILE A 210 -0.08 -11.21 -7.04
C ILE A 210 -0.37 -9.89 -7.76
N LEU A 211 -1.20 -9.04 -7.17
CA LEU A 211 -1.56 -7.72 -7.67
C LEU A 211 -0.55 -6.62 -7.34
N ALA A 212 0.36 -6.86 -6.40
CA ALA A 212 1.36 -5.88 -6.02
C ALA A 212 2.34 -5.62 -7.16
N THR A 213 2.68 -4.35 -7.35
CA THR A 213 3.84 -3.97 -8.18
C THR A 213 5.12 -4.53 -7.56
N ARG A 214 5.93 -5.18 -8.39
CA ARG A 214 7.17 -5.86 -7.97
C ARG A 214 8.38 -5.07 -8.40
N LEU A 215 9.25 -4.80 -7.44
CA LEU A 215 10.52 -4.13 -7.60
C LEU A 215 11.63 -5.20 -7.56
N GLU A 216 12.10 -5.62 -8.73
CA GLU A 216 13.10 -6.67 -8.85
C GLU A 216 14.51 -6.07 -8.90
N VAL A 217 15.44 -6.64 -8.12
CA VAL A 217 16.87 -6.28 -8.11
C VAL A 217 17.74 -7.52 -8.27
N SER A 218 18.78 -7.38 -9.07
CA SER A 218 19.86 -8.35 -9.16
C SER A 218 21.16 -7.69 -9.60
N CYS A 219 22.28 -8.23 -9.16
CA CYS A 219 23.61 -8.01 -9.73
C CYS A 219 24.12 -9.36 -10.27
#